data_AF-A0AA50YYP5-F1
#
_entry.id   AF-A0AA50YYP5-F1
#
_cell.length_a   1.000
_cell.length_b   1.000
_cell.length_c   1.000
_cell.angle_alpha   90.00
_cell.angle_beta   90.00
_cell.angle_gamma   90.00
#
_symmetry.space_group_name_H-M   'P 1'
#
loop_
_entity.id
_entity.type
_entity.pdbx_description
1 polymer ?
#
loop_
_entity_poly.entity_id
_entity_poly.type
_entity_poly.pdbx_seq_one_letter_code
_entity_poly.pdbx_strand_id
1 'polypeptide(L)'
;MAWHERFVAWACEVGVRVYDLIARCSLGLIQWEKSPNRSIEDYRCNLLWSAPRTLMIGWVDTVRICVIRKRSQIELQTRDVTE
;
A
#
# COMPACT_ATOMS: atom_id res chain seq x y z
N MET A 1 5.84 5.22 8.98
CA MET A 1 5.04 4.06 9.43
C MET A 1 3.76 4.58 10.04
N ALA A 2 2.64 3.89 9.84
CA ALA A 2 1.34 4.21 10.43
C ALA A 2 0.63 2.92 10.85
N TRP A 3 0.08 2.91 12.05
CA TRP A 3 -0.61 1.77 12.64
C TRP A 3 -2.10 2.10 12.78
N HIS A 4 -2.96 1.15 12.49
CA HIS A 4 -4.38 1.24 12.83
C HIS A 4 -4.98 -0.14 13.08
N GLU A 5 -5.43 -0.36 14.33
CA GLU A 5 -5.97 -1.64 14.80
C GLU A 5 -5.08 -2.85 14.42
N ARG A 6 -5.53 -3.66 13.46
CA ARG A 6 -4.83 -4.87 12.98
C ARG A 6 -3.86 -4.62 11.82
N PHE A 7 -3.84 -3.41 11.27
CA PHE A 7 -3.05 -3.10 10.08
C PHE A 7 -1.83 -2.25 10.44
N VAL A 8 -0.70 -2.62 9.85
CA VAL A 8 0.54 -1.84 9.90
C VAL A 8 0.93 -1.48 8.48
N ALA A 9 1.14 -0.19 8.23
CA ALA A 9 1.61 0.32 6.95
C ALA A 9 2.97 1.01 7.11
N TRP A 10 3.89 0.73 6.20
CA TRP A 10 5.18 1.41 6.15
C TRP A 10 5.65 1.59 4.72
N ALA A 11 6.41 2.68 4.51
CA ALA A 11 7.13 2.92 3.28
C ALA A 11 8.49 2.20 3.33
N CYS A 12 8.94 1.70 2.19
CA CYS A 12 10.29 1.22 1.93
C CYS A 12 10.77 1.77 0.57
N GLU A 13 11.99 1.41 0.16
CA GLU A 13 12.58 1.84 -1.12
C GLU A 13 11.75 1.42 -2.35
N VAL A 14 10.94 0.37 -2.24
CA VAL A 14 10.16 -0.18 -3.38
C VAL A 14 8.72 0.34 -3.41
N GLY A 15 8.15 0.71 -2.26
CA GLY A 15 6.74 1.07 -2.18
C GLY A 15 6.22 1.24 -0.76
N VAL A 16 4.90 1.27 -0.63
CA VAL A 16 4.21 1.06 0.66
C VAL A 16 3.80 -0.38 0.80
N ARG A 17 4.14 -0.98 1.94
CA ARG A 17 3.64 -2.29 2.36
C ARG A 17 2.54 -2.13 3.40
N VAL A 18 1.59 -3.06 3.36
CA VAL A 18 0.56 -3.20 4.40
C VAL A 18 0.56 -4.64 4.89
N TYR A 19 0.63 -4.81 6.20
CA TYR A 19 0.59 -6.11 6.86
C TYR A 19 -0.64 -6.19 7.76
N ASP A 20 -1.30 -7.35 7.72
CA ASP A 20 -2.41 -7.69 8.59
C ASP A 20 -1.93 -8.61 9.71
N LEU A 21 -1.97 -8.11 10.94
CA LEU A 21 -1.46 -8.81 12.13
C LEU A 21 -2.29 -10.03 12.52
N ILE A 22 -3.60 -10.00 12.22
CA ILE A 22 -4.50 -11.09 12.58
C ILE A 22 -4.42 -12.19 11.52
N ALA A 23 -4.42 -11.83 10.24
CA ALA A 23 -4.24 -12.79 9.16
C ALA A 23 -2.78 -13.24 8.98
N ARG A 24 -1.84 -12.53 9.61
CA ARG A 24 -0.38 -12.76 9.55
C ARG A 24 0.16 -12.80 8.13
N CYS A 25 -0.32 -11.90 7.28
CA CYS A 25 0.07 -11.84 5.88
C CYS A 25 0.25 -10.40 5.38
N SER A 26 1.10 -10.26 4.37
CA SER A 26 1.23 -9.02 3.60
C SER A 26 0.05 -8.90 2.65
N LEU A 27 -0.68 -7.79 2.71
CA LEU A 27 -1.85 -7.56 1.86
C LEU A 27 -1.48 -7.12 0.44
N GLY A 28 -0.29 -6.53 0.27
CA GLY A 28 0.23 -6.13 -1.02
C GLY A 28 1.39 -5.14 -0.93
N LEU A 29 1.90 -4.78 -2.10
CA LEU A 29 2.90 -3.73 -2.29
C LEU A 29 2.32 -2.67 -3.22
N ILE A 30 2.16 -1.45 -2.72
CA ILE A 30 1.84 -0.29 -3.54
C ILE A 30 3.18 0.25 -4.04
N GLN A 31 3.59 -0.16 -5.24
CA GLN A 31 4.88 0.21 -5.82
C GLN A 31 4.93 1.71 -6.13
N TRP A 32 6.10 2.31 -5.88
CA TRP A 32 6.41 3.65 -6.37
C TRP A 32 6.41 3.67 -7.89
N GLU A 33 5.93 4.76 -8.48
CA GLU A 33 6.20 5.02 -9.88
C GLU A 33 7.68 5.38 -10.03
N LYS A 34 8.39 4.64 -10.89
CA LYS A 34 9.77 4.96 -11.23
C LYS A 34 9.76 6.21 -12.08
N SER A 35 10.39 7.28 -11.59
CA SER A 35 10.67 8.45 -12.41
C SER A 35 12.17 8.49 -12.71
N PRO A 36 12.59 8.62 -13.97
CA PRO A 36 14.01 8.64 -14.33
C PRO A 36 14.77 9.85 -13.74
N ASN A 37 14.05 10.90 -13.33
CA ASN A 37 14.63 12.19 -12.94
C ASN A 37 14.53 12.48 -11.43
N ARG A 38 13.98 11.58 -10.61
CA ARG A 38 13.86 11.81 -9.16
C ARG A 38 14.32 10.59 -8.38
N SER A 39 15.24 10.81 -7.45
CA SER A 39 15.53 9.82 -6.43
C SER A 39 14.35 9.73 -5.46
N ILE A 40 13.89 8.51 -5.20
CA ILE A 40 12.76 8.24 -4.30
C ILE A 40 13.17 8.55 -2.85
N GLU A 41 14.47 8.46 -2.56
CA GLU A 41 15.07 8.64 -1.24
C GLU A 41 14.98 10.08 -0.73
N ASP A 42 14.83 11.06 -1.63
CA ASP A 42 14.78 12.49 -1.28
C ASP A 42 13.44 12.90 -0.62
N TYR A 43 12.42 12.06 -0.70
CA TYR A 43 11.05 12.42 -0.33
C TYR A 43 10.48 11.51 0.74
N ARG A 44 10.09 12.11 1.87
CA ARG A 44 9.37 11.40 2.92
C ARG A 44 7.95 11.05 2.47
N CYS A 45 7.61 9.77 2.52
CA CYS A 45 6.22 9.33 2.38
C CYS A 45 5.41 9.61 3.67
N ASN A 46 4.21 10.15 3.50
CA ASN A 46 3.23 10.37 4.55
C ASN A 46 2.13 9.31 4.49
N LEU A 47 1.82 8.71 5.64
CA LEU A 47 0.83 7.64 5.76
C LEU A 47 -0.21 8.05 6.80
N LEU A 48 -1.49 7.98 6.43
CA LEU A 48 -2.61 8.31 7.31
C LEU A 48 -3.73 7.30 7.12
N TRP A 49 -4.25 6.76 8.21
CA TRP A 49 -5.51 6.01 8.18
C TRP A 49 -6.67 6.98 8.32
N SER A 50 -7.45 7.18 7.25
CA SER A 50 -8.60 8.09 7.25
C SER A 50 -9.90 7.41 7.68
N ALA A 51 -9.93 6.09 7.64
CA ALA A 51 -11.01 5.24 8.14
C ALA A 51 -10.45 3.83 8.47
N PRO A 52 -11.22 2.93 9.13
CA PRO A 52 -10.71 1.64 9.59
C PRO A 52 -10.04 0.74 8.55
N ARG A 53 -10.39 0.92 7.28
CA ARG A 53 -9.85 0.16 6.15
C ARG A 53 -9.36 1.05 5.01
N THR A 54 -9.16 2.34 5.27
CA THR A 54 -8.77 3.32 4.25
C THR A 54 -7.44 3.94 4.62
N LEU A 55 -6.42 3.63 3.84
CA LEU A 55 -5.07 4.19 3.96
C LEU A 55 -4.89 5.27 2.89
N MET A 56 -4.53 6.47 3.32
CA MET A 56 -4.04 7.54 2.46
C MET A 56 -2.52 7.53 2.46
N ILE A 57 -1.95 7.58 1.25
CA ILE A 57 -0.51 7.57 0.99
C ILE A 57 -0.19 8.85 0.23
N GLY A 58 0.50 9.78 0.88
CA GLY A 58 1.04 10.98 0.23
C GLY A 58 2.51 10.80 -0.09
N TRP A 59 2.90 11.00 -1.35
CA TRP A 59 4.30 10.96 -1.77
C TRP A 59 4.53 11.87 -2.98
N VAL A 60 5.46 12.82 -2.82
CA VAL A 60 5.79 13.87 -3.80
C VAL A 60 4.56 14.66 -4.23
N ASP A 61 4.11 14.46 -5.47
CA ASP A 61 2.98 15.10 -6.13
C ASP A 61 1.75 14.19 -6.23
N THR A 62 1.82 13.00 -5.61
CA THR A 62 0.74 12.01 -5.66
C THR A 62 0.14 11.75 -4.29
N VAL A 63 -1.19 11.63 -4.27
CA VAL A 63 -1.93 11.06 -3.15
C VAL A 63 -2.68 9.83 -3.65
N ARG A 64 -2.39 8.67 -3.07
CA ARG A 64 -3.10 7.41 -3.36
C ARG A 64 -4.00 7.07 -2.19
N ILE A 65 -5.25 6.69 -2.49
CA ILE A 65 -6.22 6.22 -1.51
C ILE A 65 -6.41 4.72 -1.73
N CYS A 66 -6.09 3.93 -0.70
CA CYS A 66 -6.16 2.48 -0.74
C CYS A 66 -7.24 1.96 0.22
N VAL A 67 -8.17 1.16 -0.30
CA VAL A 67 -9.23 0.52 0.49
C VAL A 67 -8.93 -0.96 0.66
N ILE A 68 -8.83 -1.41 1.90
CA ILE A 68 -8.62 -2.81 2.26
C ILE A 68 -9.96 -3.52 2.27
N ARG A 69 -10.12 -4.49 1.36
CA ARG A 69 -11.32 -5.32 1.29
C ARG A 69 -10.98 -6.77 1.01
N LYS A 70 -11.91 -7.66 1.34
CA LYS A 70 -11.85 -9.05 0.90
C LYS A 70 -11.95 -9.05 -0.63
N ARG A 71 -11.03 -9.76 -1.28
CA ARG A 71 -11.03 -9.96 -2.73
C ARG A 71 -12.25 -10.79 -3.13
N SER A 72 -12.91 -10.44 -4.23
CA SER A 72 -14.06 -11.21 -4.74
C SER A 72 -13.59 -12.51 -5.40
N GLN A 73 -14.48 -13.50 -5.57
CA GLN A 73 -14.14 -14.73 -6.29
C GLN A 73 -13.69 -14.46 -7.74
N ILE A 74 -14.30 -13.48 -8.41
CA ILE A 74 -13.96 -13.08 -9.78
C ILE A 74 -12.50 -12.57 -9.84
N GLU A 75 -12.11 -11.71 -8.90
CA GLU A 75 -10.75 -11.15 -8.83
C GLU A 75 -9.67 -12.16 -8.43
N LEU A 76 -10.07 -13.28 -7.81
CA LEU A 76 -9.15 -14.38 -7.52
C LEU A 76 -8.83 -15.16 -8.79
N GLN A 77 -9.80 -15.36 -9.68
CA GLN A 77 -9.63 -16.10 -10.94
C GLN A 77 -8.75 -15.36 -11.97
N THR A 78 -8.75 -14.03 -11.98
CA THR A 78 -7.96 -13.24 -12.95
C THR A 78 -6.45 -13.31 -12.69
N ARG A 79 -6.02 -13.64 -11.47
CA ARG A 79 -4.60 -13.59 -11.09
C ARG A 79 -3.76 -14.71 -11.73
N ASP A 80 -4.36 -15.87 -11.99
CA ASP A 80 -3.67 -17.02 -12.59
C ASP A 80 -3.30 -16.79 -14.07
N VAL A 81 -3.76 -15.70 -14.69
CA VAL A 81 -3.53 -15.40 -16.12
C VAL A 81 -2.38 -14.41 -16.35
N THR A 82 -1.82 -13.80 -15.29
CA THR A 82 -0.87 -12.68 -15.40
C THR A 82 0.46 -12.85 -14.65
N GLU A 83 0.77 -14.06 -14.18
CA GLU A 83 2.13 -14.44 -13.76
C GLU A 83 2.88 -15.20 -14.85
#